data_AF-C7EN05-F1
#
_entry.id   AF-C7EN05-F1
#
_cell.length_a   1.000
_cell.length_b   1.000
_cell.length_c   1.000
_cell.angle_alpha   90.00
_cell.angle_beta   90.00
_cell.angle_gamma   90.00
#
_symmetry.space_group_name_H-M   'P 1'
#
loop_
_entity.id
_entity.type
_entity.pdbx_description
1 polymer ?
#
loop_
_entity_poly.entity_id
_entity_poly.type
_entity_poly.pdbx_seq_one_letter_code
_entity_poly.pdbx_strand_id
1 'polypeptide(L)'
;CFLDANGTWHLYYQYNPTATVAGNQHWGHATSQDLYTWENQKIAIFATETSQIFSGSIVIDVNNTSGFFPNQTNGVVAIYTLNTAAEQTQEIAYSFDGGYTFENFTENPVIRANSPSTQ
;
A
#
# COMPACT_ATOMS: atom_id res chain seq x y z
N CYS A 1 5.66 -0.49 -8.46
CA CYS A 1 7.11 -0.69 -8.25
C CYS A 1 7.75 0.69 -8.06
N PHE A 2 8.67 0.87 -7.13
CA PHE A 2 9.47 2.10 -7.01
C PHE A 2 10.94 1.78 -6.71
N LEU A 3 11.85 2.71 -7.01
CA LEU A 3 13.27 2.63 -6.67
C LEU A 3 13.54 3.54 -5.46
N ASP A 4 14.11 2.99 -4.39
CA ASP A 4 14.49 3.76 -3.22
C ASP A 4 15.83 4.51 -3.42
N ALA A 5 16.17 5.39 -2.48
CA ALA A 5 17.42 6.16 -2.55
C ALA A 5 18.69 5.29 -2.39
N ASN A 6 18.54 4.04 -1.94
CA ASN A 6 19.64 3.08 -1.79
C ASN A 6 19.85 2.22 -3.05
N GLY A 7 19.05 2.43 -4.10
CA GLY A 7 19.11 1.64 -5.34
C GLY A 7 18.30 0.34 -5.32
N THR A 8 17.45 0.14 -4.30
CA THR A 8 16.59 -1.04 -4.17
C THR A 8 15.25 -0.83 -4.85
N TRP A 9 14.86 -1.74 -5.73
CA TRP A 9 13.54 -1.80 -6.33
C TRP A 9 12.56 -2.52 -5.40
N HIS A 10 11.38 -1.92 -5.20
CA HIS A 10 10.29 -2.48 -4.40
C HIS A 10 9.11 -2.82 -5.31
N LEU A 11 8.69 -4.09 -5.32
CA LEU A 11 7.51 -4.58 -6.01
C LEU A 11 6.44 -4.98 -5.00
N TYR A 12 5.25 -4.40 -5.15
CA TYR A 12 4.05 -4.82 -4.41
C TYR A 12 3.06 -5.45 -5.36
N TYR A 13 2.32 -6.44 -4.88
CA TYR A 13 1.40 -7.22 -5.70
C TYR A 13 0.21 -7.74 -4.90
N GLN A 14 -0.92 -7.93 -5.58
CA GLN A 14 -2.11 -8.56 -5.00
C GLN A 14 -1.77 -9.99 -4.57
N TYR A 15 -1.89 -10.28 -3.28
CA TYR A 15 -1.47 -11.56 -2.73
C TYR A 15 -2.57 -12.18 -1.87
N ASN A 16 -2.91 -13.43 -2.15
CA ASN A 16 -3.72 -14.25 -1.25
C ASN A 16 -2.81 -15.24 -0.51
N PRO A 17 -2.53 -15.02 0.79
CA PRO A 17 -1.62 -15.88 1.54
C PRO A 17 -2.17 -17.27 1.85
N THR A 18 -3.47 -17.50 1.65
CA THR A 18 -4.14 -18.75 2.06
C THR A 18 -4.65 -19.59 0.88
N ALA A 19 -4.61 -19.08 -0.35
CA ALA A 19 -5.13 -19.79 -1.52
C ALA A 19 -4.50 -19.31 -2.83
N THR A 20 -4.55 -20.16 -3.86
CA THR A 20 -4.10 -19.83 -5.23
C THR A 20 -5.19 -19.16 -6.08
N VAL A 21 -6.25 -18.66 -5.45
CA VAL A 21 -7.39 -18.00 -6.10
C VAL A 21 -7.65 -16.64 -5.44
N ALA A 22 -8.40 -15.76 -6.10
CA ALA A 22 -8.77 -14.48 -5.53
C ALA A 22 -9.78 -14.63 -4.37
N GLY A 23 -9.72 -13.77 -3.34
CA GLY A 23 -10.68 -13.81 -2.22
C GLY A 23 -10.20 -13.26 -0.88
N ASN A 24 -8.88 -13.11 -0.68
CA ASN A 24 -8.30 -12.58 0.55
C ASN A 24 -7.06 -11.76 0.18
N GLN A 25 -7.25 -10.64 -0.53
CA GLN A 25 -6.15 -9.86 -1.08
C GLN A 25 -5.46 -9.01 -0.01
N HIS A 26 -4.14 -9.20 0.10
CA HIS A 26 -3.18 -8.37 0.82
C HIS A 26 -2.22 -7.76 -0.20
N TRP A 27 -1.36 -6.84 0.23
CA TRP A 27 -0.18 -6.47 -0.57
C TRP A 27 1.02 -7.33 -0.17
N GLY A 28 1.38 -8.27 -1.04
CA GLY A 28 2.68 -8.92 -0.99
C GLY A 28 3.78 -7.95 -1.38
N HIS A 29 5.02 -8.26 -1.00
CA HIS A 29 6.18 -7.40 -1.23
C HIS A 29 7.41 -8.24 -1.61
N ALA A 30 8.17 -7.75 -2.58
CA ALA A 30 9.48 -8.27 -2.93
C ALA A 30 10.43 -7.13 -3.27
N THR A 31 11.72 -7.33 -3.03
CA THR A 31 12.77 -6.36 -3.34
C THR A 31 13.82 -6.93 -4.30
N SER A 32 14.47 -6.05 -5.06
CA SER A 32 15.49 -6.43 -6.03
C SER A 32 16.51 -5.32 -6.25
N GLN A 33 17.74 -5.67 -6.59
CA GLN A 33 18.77 -4.71 -7.00
C GLN A 33 18.87 -4.58 -8.54
N ASP A 34 18.27 -5.50 -9.29
CA ASP A 34 18.48 -5.67 -10.73
C ASP A 34 17.19 -5.87 -11.55
N LEU A 35 16.01 -5.81 -10.89
CA LEU A 35 14.69 -6.13 -11.44
C LEU A 35 14.51 -7.57 -11.94
N TYR A 36 15.48 -8.45 -11.70
CA TYR A 36 15.50 -9.82 -12.19
C TYR A 36 15.52 -10.84 -11.04
N THR A 37 16.43 -10.63 -10.09
CA THR A 37 16.59 -11.43 -8.89
C THR A 37 15.79 -10.79 -7.76
N TRP A 38 14.77 -11.51 -7.26
CA TRP A 38 13.84 -10.98 -6.26
C TRP A 38 13.95 -11.72 -4.93
N GLU A 39 13.98 -10.95 -3.84
CA GLU A 39 13.87 -11.44 -2.47
C GLU A 39 12.44 -11.19 -1.96
N ASN A 40 11.77 -12.27 -1.51
CA ASN A 40 10.44 -12.14 -0.92
C ASN A 40 10.53 -11.49 0.46
N GLN A 41 9.72 -10.47 0.65
CA GLN A 41 9.59 -9.78 1.94
C GLN A 41 8.31 -10.23 2.65
N LYS A 42 8.11 -9.73 3.87
CA LYS A 42 6.83 -9.91 4.58
C LYS A 42 5.70 -9.25 3.80
N ILE A 43 4.46 -9.64 4.11
CA ILE A 43 3.28 -8.92 3.61
C ILE A 43 3.36 -7.48 4.12
N ALA A 44 3.23 -6.52 3.20
CA ALA A 44 3.41 -5.10 3.48
C ALA A 44 2.15 -4.46 4.07
N ILE A 45 0.98 -4.80 3.52
CA ILE A 45 -0.32 -4.32 4.01
C ILE A 45 -1.26 -5.50 4.15
N PHE A 46 -1.73 -5.72 5.37
CA PHE A 46 -2.66 -6.79 5.71
C PHE A 46 -4.11 -6.34 5.54
N ALA A 47 -4.93 -7.17 4.92
CA ALA A 47 -6.39 -7.07 5.02
C ALA A 47 -6.87 -7.51 6.41
N THR A 48 -8.07 -7.07 6.79
CA THR A 48 -8.82 -7.61 7.93
C THR A 48 -9.73 -8.75 7.46
N GLU A 49 -10.42 -9.42 8.39
CA GLU A 49 -11.38 -10.48 8.05
C GLU A 49 -12.54 -9.99 7.15
N THR A 50 -12.83 -8.68 7.17
CA THR A 50 -13.96 -8.07 6.47
C THR A 50 -13.54 -7.18 5.31
N SER A 51 -12.27 -7.16 4.96
CA SER A 51 -11.74 -6.31 3.89
C SER A 51 -10.77 -7.05 2.97
N GLN A 52 -10.44 -6.39 1.86
CA GLN A 52 -9.43 -6.80 0.90
C GLN A 52 -8.64 -5.56 0.49
N ILE A 53 -7.32 -5.67 0.48
CA ILE A 53 -6.42 -4.61 0.00
C ILE A 53 -6.30 -4.76 -1.52
N PHE A 54 -7.03 -3.93 -2.26
CA PHE A 54 -6.99 -3.90 -3.71
C PHE A 54 -5.80 -3.08 -4.22
N SER A 55 -5.67 -3.00 -5.54
CA SER A 55 -4.54 -2.35 -6.18
C SER A 55 -4.43 -0.87 -5.82
N GLY A 56 -3.24 -0.32 -6.11
CA GLY A 56 -2.91 1.05 -5.79
C GLY A 56 -1.50 1.40 -6.24
N SER A 57 -0.94 2.43 -5.63
CA SER A 57 0.37 2.99 -5.95
C SER A 57 1.12 3.39 -4.69
N ILE A 58 2.41 3.69 -4.86
CA ILE A 58 3.30 4.13 -3.79
C ILE A 58 4.08 5.35 -4.26
N VAL A 59 4.33 6.28 -3.34
CA VAL A 59 5.21 7.44 -3.53
C VAL A 59 6.19 7.58 -2.36
N ILE A 60 7.37 8.14 -2.64
CA ILE A 60 8.28 8.62 -1.60
C ILE A 60 7.93 10.10 -1.36
N ASP A 61 7.50 10.44 -0.15
CA ASP A 61 7.11 11.80 0.23
C ASP A 61 8.34 12.59 0.73
N VAL A 62 9.25 12.86 -0.20
CA VAL A 62 10.57 13.46 0.09
C VAL A 62 10.51 14.82 0.78
N ASN A 63 9.42 15.57 0.57
CA ASN A 63 9.22 16.91 1.12
C ASN A 63 8.28 16.92 2.34
N ASN A 64 7.91 15.75 2.85
CA ASN A 64 6.96 15.59 3.95
C ASN A 64 5.66 16.40 3.73
N THR A 65 5.11 16.34 2.52
CA THR A 65 3.88 17.06 2.16
C THR A 65 2.65 16.48 2.88
N SER A 66 2.71 15.21 3.26
CA SER A 66 1.71 14.56 4.10
C SER A 66 1.76 15.00 5.57
N GLY A 67 2.91 15.46 6.05
CA GLY A 67 3.15 15.76 7.47
C GLY A 67 3.55 14.55 8.32
N PHE A 68 3.55 13.33 7.78
CA PHE A 68 3.86 12.10 8.53
C PHE A 68 5.34 11.96 8.93
N PHE A 69 6.24 12.67 8.24
CA PHE A 69 7.68 12.41 8.20
C PHE A 69 8.53 13.61 8.60
N PRO A 70 8.38 14.18 9.82
CA PRO A 70 9.04 15.43 10.19
C PRO A 70 10.58 15.37 10.19
N ASN A 71 11.17 14.19 10.30
CA ASN A 71 12.62 13.99 10.43
C ASN A 71 13.20 13.00 9.40
N GLN A 72 12.49 12.73 8.30
CA GLN A 72 12.96 11.79 7.27
C GLN A 72 12.52 12.21 5.86
N THR A 73 13.34 11.91 4.86
CA THR A 73 13.08 12.23 3.44
C THR A 73 12.82 10.98 2.59
N ASN A 74 12.88 9.80 3.19
CA ASN A 74 12.61 8.51 2.56
C ASN A 74 11.28 7.89 3.04
N GLY A 75 10.39 8.69 3.61
CA GLY A 75 9.07 8.23 4.02
C GLY A 75 8.23 7.80 2.82
N VAL A 76 7.56 6.67 2.95
CA VAL A 76 6.82 6.04 1.85
C VAL A 76 5.33 6.09 2.16
N VAL A 77 4.52 6.55 1.21
CA VAL A 77 3.06 6.55 1.31
C VAL A 77 2.49 5.58 0.28
N ALA A 78 1.72 4.61 0.75
CA ALA A 78 0.88 3.76 -0.06
C ALA A 78 -0.50 4.38 -0.21
N ILE A 79 -1.03 4.39 -1.43
CA ILE A 79 -2.40 4.79 -1.76
C ILE A 79 -3.06 3.57 -2.38
N TYR A 80 -4.14 3.06 -1.80
CA TYR A 80 -4.74 1.80 -2.21
C TYR A 80 -6.25 1.83 -2.11
N THR A 81 -6.90 0.93 -2.85
CA THR A 81 -8.33 0.71 -2.69
C THR A 81 -8.57 -0.28 -1.54
N LEU A 82 -9.33 0.10 -0.52
CA LEU A 82 -9.91 -0.85 0.43
C LEU A 82 -11.23 -1.35 -0.15
N ASN A 83 -11.36 -2.66 -0.37
CA ASN A 83 -12.61 -3.29 -0.79
C ASN A 83 -13.25 -4.00 0.40
N THR A 84 -14.52 -3.68 0.66
CA THR A 84 -15.36 -4.37 1.65
C THR A 84 -16.60 -4.93 0.96
N ALA A 85 -17.45 -5.64 1.70
CA ALA A 85 -18.75 -6.07 1.16
C ALA A 85 -19.68 -4.88 0.80
N ALA A 86 -19.47 -3.70 1.41
CA ALA A 86 -20.32 -2.55 1.23
C ALA A 86 -19.86 -1.63 0.09
N GLU A 87 -18.56 -1.40 -0.04
CA GLU A 87 -18.01 -0.40 -0.96
C GLU A 87 -16.51 -0.57 -1.21
N GLN A 88 -16.01 0.24 -2.16
CA GLN A 88 -14.59 0.48 -2.42
C GLN A 88 -14.23 1.93 -2.09
N THR A 89 -13.26 2.12 -1.21
CA THR A 89 -12.76 3.44 -0.81
C THR A 89 -11.27 3.57 -1.12
N GLN A 90 -10.76 4.79 -1.25
CA GLN A 90 -9.32 5.02 -1.38
C GLN A 90 -8.75 5.39 -0.02
N GLU A 91 -7.77 4.61 0.40
CA GLU A 91 -7.10 4.70 1.68
C GLU A 91 -5.61 4.96 1.49
N ILE A 92 -4.99 5.53 2.52
CA ILE A 92 -3.54 5.66 2.57
C ILE A 92 -2.97 4.96 3.80
N ALA A 93 -1.74 4.50 3.65
CA ALA A 93 -0.89 4.03 4.74
C ALA A 93 0.52 4.58 4.54
N TYR A 94 1.28 4.72 5.61
CA TYR A 94 2.62 5.30 5.56
C TYR A 94 3.65 4.39 6.23
N SER A 95 4.89 4.47 5.77
CA SER A 95 5.99 3.64 6.21
C SER A 95 7.18 4.50 6.60
N PHE A 96 7.75 4.19 7.77
CA PHE A 96 8.97 4.81 8.28
C PHE A 96 10.24 4.00 7.98
N ASP A 97 10.10 2.78 7.47
CA ASP A 97 11.19 1.83 7.27
C ASP A 97 11.54 1.62 5.79
N GLY A 98 11.16 2.55 4.90
CA GLY A 98 11.45 2.48 3.48
C GLY A 98 10.48 1.60 2.69
N GLY A 99 9.28 1.38 3.22
CA GLY A 99 8.21 0.63 2.55
C GLY A 99 8.19 -0.87 2.87
N TYR A 100 8.82 -1.32 3.95
CA TYR A 100 8.75 -2.73 4.37
C TYR A 100 7.53 -2.99 5.25
N THR A 101 7.18 -2.06 6.13
CA THR A 101 5.97 -2.12 6.96
C THR A 101 5.19 -0.81 6.87
N PHE A 102 3.86 -0.90 6.95
CA PHE A 102 2.95 0.23 6.79
C PHE A 102 2.00 0.36 7.98
N GLU A 103 1.78 1.60 8.40
CA GLU A 103 0.78 2.00 9.37
C GLU A 103 -0.40 2.65 8.65
N ASN A 104 -1.63 2.23 8.96
CA ASN A 104 -2.83 2.82 8.36
C ASN A 104 -3.04 4.25 8.86
N PHE A 105 -3.45 5.14 7.97
CA PHE A 105 -3.85 6.48 8.34
C PHE A 105 -5.20 6.47 9.07
N THR A 106 -5.24 7.07 10.25
CA THR A 106 -6.39 6.98 11.16
C THR A 106 -7.66 7.65 10.64
N GLU A 107 -7.54 8.60 9.72
CA GLU A 107 -8.68 9.31 9.11
C GLU A 107 -9.07 8.72 7.74
N ASN A 108 -8.64 7.50 7.43
CA ASN A 108 -9.15 6.80 6.26
C ASN A 108 -10.68 6.65 6.31
N PRO A 109 -11.36 6.65 5.15
CA PRO A 109 -10.80 6.79 3.81
C PRO A 109 -10.54 8.25 3.41
N VAL A 110 -9.49 8.49 2.62
CA VAL A 110 -9.17 9.83 2.10
C VAL A 110 -10.01 10.22 0.87
N ILE A 111 -10.51 9.22 0.12
CA ILE A 111 -11.50 9.44 -0.95
C ILE A 111 -12.58 8.37 -0.83
N ARG A 112 -13.83 8.81 -0.79
CA ARG A 112 -15.01 7.96 -0.83
C ARG A 112 -15.86 8.35 -2.03
N ALA A 113 -16.38 7.37 -2.76
CA ALA A 113 -17.34 7.65 -3.81
C ALA A 113 -18.62 8.23 -3.19
N ASN A 114 -19.07 9.39 -3.67
CA ASN A 114 -20.40 9.88 -3.32
C ASN A 114 -21.44 8.95 -3.93
N SER A 115 -22.53 8.68 -3.20
CA SER A 115 -23.71 8.05 -3.81
C SER A 115 -24.15 8.86 -5.04
N PRO A 116 -24.57 8.21 -6.14
CA PRO A 116 -25.07 8.97 -7.29
C PRO A 116 -26.23 9.83 -6.79
N SER A 117 -26.13 11.15 -6.96
CA SER A 117 -27.28 12.01 -6.80
C SER A 117 -28.32 11.53 -7.80
N THR A 118 -29.48 11.07 -7.32
CA THR A 118 -30.69 10.99 -8.15
C THR A 118 -30.93 12.37 -8.74
N GLN A 119 -30.55 12.57 -10.01
CA GLN A 119 -31.12 13.60 -10.88
C GLN A 119 -32.46 13.09 -11.40
#